data_AF-A0A1F9VK77-F1
#
_entry.id   AF-A0A1F9VK77-F1
#
_cell.length_a   1.000
_cell.length_b   1.000
_cell.length_c   1.000
_cell.angle_alpha   90.00
_cell.angle_beta   90.00
_cell.angle_gamma   90.00
#
_symmetry.space_group_name_H-M   'P 1'
#
loop_
_entity.id
_entity.type
_entity.pdbx_description
1 polymer ?
#
loop_
_entity_poly.entity_id
_entity_poly.type
_entity_poly.pdbx_seq_one_letter_code
_entity_poly.pdbx_strand_id
1 'polypeptide(L)'
;MSQTQGAQPRSVSVQGAVCQFALRGAIDDALDDLIIAGADKVTLLKDNRSRTGRLSLSRSQIKNVVNVAGGTRSPEAVSNFIRYQMGRQGGLPWRHPTVNRQVFGREVIADIECEKGGTSTIETATRTVCEKVKAQLQDRNYTTDVTELEREARAQLTALYLGYLNRTYAYCEAMDKDNKNCWDDVARIAKRKGGAA
;
A
#
# COMPACT_ATOMS: atom_id res chain seq x y z
N MET A 1 29.62 49.40 10.42
CA MET A 1 28.21 49.17 10.05
C MET A 1 28.14 47.82 9.36
N SER A 2 27.90 46.75 10.13
CA SER A 2 27.79 45.40 9.59
C SER A 2 26.37 45.18 9.08
N GLN A 3 26.20 45.06 7.77
CA GLN A 3 24.93 44.65 7.17
C GLN A 3 24.76 43.15 7.39
N THR A 4 23.86 42.80 8.31
CA THR A 4 23.32 41.46 8.47
C THR A 4 22.49 41.15 7.22
N GLN A 5 23.03 40.31 6.33
CA GLN A 5 22.25 39.75 5.22
C GLN A 5 21.14 38.87 5.81
N GLY A 6 19.91 39.38 5.77
CA GLY A 6 18.72 38.61 6.10
C GLY A 6 18.59 37.46 5.10
N ALA A 7 18.60 36.22 5.61
CA ALA A 7 18.29 35.03 4.84
C ALA A 7 16.89 35.20 4.22
N GLN A 8 16.83 35.40 2.91
CA GLN A 8 15.54 35.44 2.22
C GLN A 8 14.89 34.06 2.30
N PRO A 9 13.58 33.98 2.64
CA PRO A 9 12.85 32.72 2.58
C PRO A 9 12.88 32.23 1.12
N ARG A 10 13.42 31.02 0.91
CA ARG A 10 13.40 30.36 -0.40
C ARG A 10 11.95 30.29 -0.88
N SER A 11 11.71 30.61 -2.17
CA SER A 11 10.36 30.74 -2.71
C SER A 11 9.51 29.49 -2.48
N VAL A 12 8.23 29.68 -2.16
CA VAL A 12 7.26 28.63 -1.81
C VAL A 12 7.18 27.51 -2.86
N SER A 13 7.40 27.84 -4.13
CA SER A 13 7.41 26.86 -5.24
C SER A 13 8.60 25.90 -5.18
N VAL A 14 9.78 26.36 -4.76
CA VAL A 14 10.98 25.54 -4.63
C VAL A 14 10.87 24.61 -3.42
N GLN A 15 10.35 25.12 -2.30
CA GLN A 15 10.13 24.29 -1.10
C GLN A 15 9.13 23.15 -1.37
N GLY A 16 8.04 23.44 -2.07
CA GLY A 16 7.06 22.42 -2.48
C GLY A 16 7.68 21.35 -3.38
N ALA A 17 8.49 21.75 -4.38
CA ALA A 17 9.17 20.82 -5.28
C ALA A 17 10.21 19.94 -4.54
N VAL A 18 10.97 20.51 -3.61
CA VAL A 18 11.95 19.76 -2.80
C VAL A 18 11.25 18.75 -1.90
N CYS A 19 10.14 19.12 -1.27
CA CYS A 19 9.33 18.20 -0.45
C CYS A 19 8.79 17.03 -1.29
N GLN A 20 8.26 17.31 -2.49
CA GLN A 20 7.77 16.27 -3.40
C GLN A 20 8.88 15.32 -3.85
N PHE A 21 10.08 15.84 -4.16
CA PHE A 21 11.22 15.00 -4.52
C PHE A 21 11.68 14.11 -3.35
N ALA A 22 11.79 14.69 -2.15
CA ALA A 22 12.14 13.96 -0.94
C ALA A 22 11.11 12.85 -0.64
N LEU A 23 9.82 13.18 -0.74
CA LEU A 23 8.72 12.23 -0.57
C LEU A 23 8.83 11.08 -1.58
N ARG A 24 9.06 11.39 -2.85
CA ARG A 24 9.20 10.36 -3.89
C ARG A 24 10.35 9.41 -3.60
N GLY A 25 11.54 9.93 -3.29
CA GLY A 25 12.70 9.10 -2.97
C GLY A 25 12.47 8.23 -1.73
N ALA A 26 11.87 8.78 -0.68
CA ALA A 26 11.56 8.02 0.52
C ALA A 26 10.52 6.92 0.28
N ILE A 27 9.52 7.17 -0.58
CA ILE A 27 8.54 6.15 -1.01
C ILE A 27 9.22 5.06 -1.82
N ASP A 28 10.14 5.43 -2.73
CA ASP A 28 10.87 4.46 -3.56
C ASP A 28 11.67 3.47 -2.68
N ASP A 29 12.27 3.94 -1.58
CA ASP A 29 12.93 3.07 -0.59
C ASP A 29 11.96 2.10 0.14
N ALA A 30 10.68 2.44 0.24
CA ALA A 30 9.66 1.64 0.92
C ALA A 30 8.98 0.62 -0.01
N LEU A 31 9.30 0.61 -1.31
CA LEU A 31 8.59 -0.21 -2.29
C LEU A 31 8.74 -1.71 -2.04
N ASP A 32 9.91 -2.17 -1.63
CA ASP A 32 10.16 -3.60 -1.39
C ASP A 32 9.24 -4.14 -0.29
N ASP A 33 9.04 -3.37 0.77
CA ASP A 33 8.12 -3.67 1.88
C ASP A 33 6.69 -3.79 1.38
N LEU A 34 6.24 -2.84 0.55
CA LEU A 34 4.90 -2.86 -0.02
C LEU A 34 4.69 -4.01 -1.01
N ILE A 35 5.71 -4.35 -1.81
CA ILE A 35 5.68 -5.49 -2.73
C ILE A 35 5.50 -6.78 -1.94
N ILE A 36 6.28 -6.95 -0.87
CA ILE A 36 6.26 -8.14 -0.02
C ILE A 36 4.91 -8.24 0.70
N ALA A 37 4.41 -7.16 1.27
CA ALA A 37 3.10 -7.15 1.94
C ALA A 37 1.96 -7.45 0.95
N GLY A 38 1.98 -6.84 -0.24
CA GLY A 38 1.01 -7.14 -1.28
C GLY A 38 1.06 -8.60 -1.73
N ALA A 39 2.27 -9.17 -1.86
CA ALA A 39 2.48 -10.58 -2.19
C ALA A 39 1.96 -11.51 -1.09
N ASP A 40 2.26 -11.22 0.18
CA ASP A 40 1.76 -11.96 1.34
C ASP A 40 0.23 -12.04 1.33
N LYS A 41 -0.46 -10.90 1.17
CA LYS A 41 -1.92 -10.89 1.12
C LYS A 41 -2.49 -11.65 -0.08
N VAL A 42 -1.80 -11.67 -1.22
CA VAL A 42 -2.23 -12.49 -2.37
C VAL A 42 -2.18 -13.98 -2.05
N THR A 43 -1.25 -14.45 -1.22
CA THR A 43 -1.16 -15.89 -0.86
C THR A 43 -2.44 -16.39 -0.19
N LEU A 44 -3.17 -15.51 0.50
CA LEU A 44 -4.46 -15.82 1.14
C LEU A 44 -5.55 -16.24 0.14
N LEU A 45 -5.36 -15.90 -1.15
CA LEU A 45 -6.29 -16.22 -2.23
C LEU A 45 -5.95 -17.53 -2.95
N LYS A 46 -4.89 -18.24 -2.54
CA LYS A 46 -4.45 -19.49 -3.19
C LYS A 46 -5.58 -20.50 -3.35
N ASP A 47 -6.44 -20.63 -2.34
CA ASP A 47 -7.54 -21.58 -2.32
C ASP A 47 -8.91 -20.93 -2.61
N ASN A 48 -8.92 -19.69 -3.12
CA ASN A 48 -10.14 -18.97 -3.46
C ASN A 48 -10.75 -19.46 -4.78
N ARG A 49 -11.14 -20.73 -4.83
CA ARG A 49 -11.82 -21.33 -5.98
C ARG A 49 -13.33 -21.40 -5.76
N SER A 50 -14.06 -21.15 -6.83
CA SER A 50 -15.51 -21.32 -6.93
C SER A 50 -15.86 -22.79 -7.19
N ARG A 51 -17.15 -23.13 -7.21
CA ARG A 51 -17.63 -24.49 -7.52
C ARG A 51 -17.18 -25.00 -8.90
N THR A 52 -16.80 -24.11 -9.80
CA THR A 52 -16.31 -24.46 -11.15
C THR A 52 -14.80 -24.67 -11.20
N GLY A 53 -14.10 -24.62 -10.06
CA GLY A 53 -12.65 -24.75 -9.98
C GLY A 53 -11.88 -23.50 -10.42
N ARG A 54 -12.57 -22.40 -10.76
CA ARG A 54 -11.95 -21.10 -11.11
C ARG A 54 -11.81 -20.19 -9.90
N LEU A 55 -10.82 -19.31 -9.91
CA LEU A 55 -10.70 -18.24 -8.92
C LEU A 55 -12.01 -17.46 -8.78
N SER A 56 -12.53 -17.32 -7.55
CA SER A 56 -13.82 -16.64 -7.33
C SER A 56 -13.68 -15.13 -7.38
N LEU A 57 -12.52 -14.62 -6.93
CA LEU A 57 -12.19 -13.20 -7.04
C LEU A 57 -11.69 -12.96 -8.46
N SER A 58 -12.14 -11.90 -9.12
CA SER A 58 -11.63 -11.54 -10.44
C SER A 58 -10.59 -10.43 -10.32
N ARG A 59 -9.60 -10.43 -11.22
CA ARG A 59 -8.65 -9.31 -11.33
C ARG A 59 -9.35 -7.95 -11.48
N SER A 60 -10.46 -7.89 -12.20
CA SER A 60 -11.23 -6.65 -12.36
C SER A 60 -11.78 -6.10 -11.04
N GLN A 61 -12.11 -6.96 -10.08
CA GLN A 61 -12.57 -6.52 -8.76
C GLN A 61 -11.45 -5.81 -7.98
N ILE A 62 -10.23 -6.36 -7.99
CA ILE A 62 -9.07 -5.72 -7.35
C ILE A 62 -8.68 -4.44 -8.10
N LYS A 63 -8.68 -4.46 -9.44
CA LYS A 63 -8.41 -3.28 -10.27
C LYS A 63 -9.34 -2.11 -9.94
N ASN A 64 -10.61 -2.38 -9.64
CA ASN A 64 -11.54 -1.32 -9.23
C ASN A 64 -11.12 -0.66 -7.91
N VAL A 65 -10.61 -1.41 -6.94
CA VAL A 65 -10.07 -0.86 -5.69
C VAL A 65 -8.82 -0.02 -5.97
N VAL A 66 -7.93 -0.48 -6.86
CA VAL A 66 -6.75 0.30 -7.29
C VAL A 66 -7.17 1.63 -7.91
N ASN A 67 -8.19 1.62 -8.78
CA ASN A 67 -8.70 2.85 -9.39
C ASN A 67 -9.27 3.82 -8.35
N VAL A 68 -9.99 3.31 -7.34
CA VAL A 68 -10.49 4.14 -6.23
C VAL A 68 -9.31 4.75 -5.46
N ALA A 69 -8.30 3.95 -5.12
CA ALA A 69 -7.11 4.43 -4.42
C ALA A 69 -6.32 5.47 -5.23
N GLY A 70 -6.25 5.33 -6.56
CA GLY A 70 -5.62 6.33 -7.42
C GLY A 70 -6.45 7.61 -7.60
N GLY A 71 -7.74 7.59 -7.28
CA GLY A 71 -8.66 8.73 -7.44
C GLY A 71 -8.95 9.49 -6.13
N THR A 72 -8.44 9.06 -4.99
CA THR A 72 -8.71 9.66 -3.68
C THR A 72 -7.43 9.86 -2.87
N ARG A 73 -7.41 10.90 -2.03
CA ARG A 73 -6.36 11.12 -1.02
C ARG A 73 -6.72 10.56 0.36
N SER A 74 -7.87 9.90 0.49
CA SER A 74 -8.34 9.31 1.75
C SER A 74 -8.25 7.78 1.69
N PRO A 75 -7.29 7.18 2.41
CA PRO A 75 -7.23 5.73 2.60
C PRO A 75 -8.52 5.15 3.20
N GLU A 76 -9.23 5.93 4.04
CA GLU A 76 -10.51 5.54 4.64
C GLU A 76 -11.59 5.34 3.58
N ALA A 77 -11.62 6.19 2.55
CA ALA A 77 -12.53 6.02 1.42
C ALA A 77 -12.25 4.70 0.67
N VAL A 78 -10.98 4.31 0.54
CA VAL A 78 -10.58 3.04 -0.07
C VAL A 78 -11.03 1.86 0.79
N SER A 79 -10.79 1.90 2.10
CA SER A 79 -11.23 0.84 3.01
C SER A 79 -12.74 0.71 3.07
N ASN A 80 -13.46 1.83 3.08
CA ASN A 80 -14.93 1.83 3.00
C ASN A 80 -15.43 1.24 1.68
N PHE A 81 -14.74 1.49 0.57
CA PHE A 81 -15.05 0.83 -0.69
C PHE A 81 -14.86 -0.68 -0.58
N ILE A 82 -13.78 -1.18 0.04
CA ILE A 82 -13.57 -2.62 0.27
C ILE A 82 -14.66 -3.21 1.18
N ARG A 83 -15.05 -2.53 2.26
CA ARG A 83 -16.19 -2.94 3.11
C ARG A 83 -17.47 -3.09 2.29
N TYR A 84 -17.75 -2.13 1.42
CA TYR A 84 -18.88 -2.20 0.50
C TYR A 84 -18.77 -3.40 -0.47
N GLN A 85 -17.58 -3.66 -1.03
CA GLN A 85 -17.33 -4.83 -1.87
C GLN A 85 -17.61 -6.15 -1.15
N MET A 86 -17.33 -6.22 0.16
CA MET A 86 -17.64 -7.39 0.99
C MET A 86 -19.16 -7.51 1.27
N GLY A 87 -19.84 -6.39 1.48
CA GLY A 87 -21.26 -6.36 1.85
C GLY A 87 -22.25 -6.54 0.69
N ARG A 88 -21.84 -6.22 -0.55
CA ARG A 88 -22.74 -6.28 -1.71
C ARG A 88 -23.08 -7.70 -2.16
N GLN A 89 -24.16 -7.82 -2.94
CA GLN A 89 -24.47 -9.06 -3.66
C GLN A 89 -23.30 -9.41 -4.61
N GLY A 90 -22.87 -10.68 -4.57
CA GLY A 90 -21.66 -11.11 -5.29
C GLY A 90 -20.33 -10.76 -4.60
N GLY A 91 -20.36 -10.21 -3.39
CA GLY A 91 -19.17 -9.91 -2.57
C GLY A 91 -18.54 -11.12 -1.86
N LEU A 92 -19.05 -12.33 -2.11
CA LEU A 92 -18.50 -13.58 -1.54
C LEU A 92 -16.98 -13.75 -1.79
N PRO A 93 -16.43 -13.41 -2.96
CA PRO A 93 -14.99 -13.55 -3.19
C PRO A 93 -14.11 -12.70 -2.27
N TRP A 94 -14.58 -11.52 -1.85
CA TRP A 94 -13.91 -10.67 -0.87
C TRP A 94 -14.06 -11.19 0.57
N ARG A 95 -15.09 -12.02 0.79
CA ARG A 95 -15.39 -12.71 2.05
C ARG A 95 -14.75 -14.09 2.15
N HIS A 96 -13.87 -14.44 1.21
CA HIS A 96 -13.24 -15.75 1.19
C HIS A 96 -12.50 -15.99 2.51
N PRO A 97 -12.84 -17.06 3.25
CA PRO A 97 -12.16 -17.43 4.47
C PRO A 97 -10.77 -17.94 4.12
N THR A 98 -9.76 -17.29 4.65
CA THR A 98 -8.35 -17.56 4.45
C THR A 98 -7.86 -18.55 5.51
N VAL A 99 -6.56 -18.84 5.51
CA VAL A 99 -5.90 -19.59 6.59
C VAL A 99 -6.24 -18.92 7.93
N ASN A 100 -6.69 -19.70 8.91
CA ASN A 100 -7.20 -19.24 10.23
C ASN A 100 -8.59 -18.57 10.25
N ARG A 101 -9.43 -18.77 9.23
CA ARG A 101 -10.80 -18.20 9.15
C ARG A 101 -10.87 -16.68 9.07
N GLN A 102 -9.75 -16.01 8.79
CA GLN A 102 -9.74 -14.59 8.48
C GLN A 102 -10.36 -14.33 7.10
N VAL A 103 -10.73 -13.10 6.81
CA VAL A 103 -11.39 -12.74 5.55
C VAL A 103 -10.44 -11.87 4.74
N PHE A 104 -10.17 -12.23 3.48
CA PHE A 104 -9.24 -11.49 2.63
C PHE A 104 -9.49 -9.97 2.62
N GLY A 105 -10.74 -9.52 2.42
CA GLY A 105 -11.07 -8.10 2.45
C GLY A 105 -10.76 -7.43 3.79
N ARG A 106 -10.89 -8.13 4.92
CA ARG A 106 -10.52 -7.60 6.24
C ARG A 106 -9.01 -7.47 6.39
N GLU A 107 -8.25 -8.44 5.90
CA GLU A 107 -6.77 -8.39 5.94
C GLU A 107 -6.21 -7.22 5.13
N VAL A 108 -6.77 -6.97 3.95
CA VAL A 108 -6.41 -5.79 3.14
C VAL A 108 -6.80 -4.50 3.86
N ILE A 109 -7.98 -4.45 4.49
CA ILE A 109 -8.39 -3.29 5.29
C ILE A 109 -7.43 -3.08 6.47
N ALA A 110 -6.99 -4.14 7.16
CA ALA A 110 -6.05 -4.03 8.29
C ALA A 110 -4.65 -3.57 7.86
N ASP A 111 -4.24 -3.82 6.62
CA ASP A 111 -3.00 -3.22 6.09
C ASP A 111 -3.15 -1.71 5.85
N ILE A 112 -4.32 -1.26 5.37
CA ILE A 112 -4.62 0.16 5.05
C ILE A 112 -4.94 0.97 6.30
N GLU A 113 -5.77 0.41 7.15
CA GLU A 113 -6.20 0.96 8.42
C GLU A 113 -5.40 0.30 9.53
N CYS A 114 -4.66 1.10 10.28
CA CYS A 114 -4.20 0.68 11.57
C CYS A 114 -5.43 0.40 12.46
N GLU A 115 -5.82 -0.87 12.60
CA GLU A 115 -6.82 -1.23 13.61
C GLU A 115 -6.31 -0.81 14.98
N LYS A 116 -7.19 -0.23 15.80
CA LYS A 116 -6.85 0.39 17.09
C LYS A 116 -5.98 -0.54 17.95
N GLY A 117 -4.71 -0.18 18.11
CA GLY A 117 -3.74 -0.89 18.96
C GLY A 117 -2.73 -1.77 18.21
N GLY A 118 -2.83 -1.87 16.87
CA GLY A 118 -1.86 -2.56 16.03
C GLY A 118 -0.84 -1.62 15.37
N THR A 119 0.01 -2.17 14.52
CA THR A 119 0.82 -1.41 13.57
C THR A 119 0.64 -2.06 12.20
N SER A 120 0.10 -1.32 11.24
CA SER A 120 -0.06 -1.83 9.87
C SER A 120 1.20 -1.60 9.03
N THR A 121 1.34 -2.34 7.93
CA THR A 121 2.43 -2.16 6.96
C THR A 121 2.44 -0.73 6.42
N ILE A 122 1.27 -0.19 6.03
CA ILE A 122 1.17 1.16 5.47
C ILE A 122 1.47 2.21 6.53
N GLU A 123 1.05 2.01 7.78
CA GLU A 123 1.34 2.95 8.86
C GLU A 123 2.85 3.00 9.19
N THR A 124 3.50 1.82 9.23
CA THR A 124 4.96 1.73 9.40
C THR A 124 5.69 2.44 8.27
N ALA A 125 5.34 2.12 7.02
CA ALA A 125 5.93 2.75 5.85
C ALA A 125 5.70 4.26 5.85
N THR A 126 4.49 4.73 6.19
CA THR A 126 4.15 6.16 6.27
C THR A 126 5.05 6.88 7.26
N ARG A 127 5.20 6.33 8.46
CA ARG A 127 6.07 6.89 9.51
C ARG A 127 7.53 6.96 9.04
N THR A 128 8.08 5.85 8.54
CA THR A 128 9.46 5.80 8.03
C THR A 128 9.70 6.79 6.89
N VAL A 129 8.75 6.88 5.94
CA VAL A 129 8.80 7.86 4.84
C VAL A 129 8.79 9.28 5.38
N CYS A 130 7.88 9.61 6.31
CA CYS A 130 7.78 10.94 6.87
C CYS A 130 9.02 11.33 7.68
N GLU A 131 9.60 10.41 8.45
CA GLU A 131 10.86 10.61 9.18
C GLU A 131 12.02 10.90 8.22
N LYS A 132 12.16 10.12 7.13
CA LYS A 132 13.19 10.35 6.10
C LYS A 132 13.02 11.70 5.42
N VAL A 133 11.79 12.06 5.04
CA VAL A 133 11.53 13.37 4.40
C VAL A 133 11.83 14.51 5.36
N LYS A 134 11.40 14.42 6.62
CA LYS A 134 11.69 15.43 7.65
C LYS A 134 13.21 15.62 7.81
N ALA A 135 13.98 14.54 7.90
CA ALA A 135 15.44 14.61 7.99
C ALA A 135 16.06 15.31 6.76
N GLN A 136 15.67 14.89 5.55
CA GLN A 136 16.18 15.48 4.30
C GLN A 136 15.83 16.97 4.14
N LEU A 137 14.67 17.40 4.62
CA LEU A 137 14.26 18.80 4.59
C LEU A 137 15.00 19.63 5.64
N GLN A 138 15.20 19.09 6.84
CA GLN A 138 15.97 19.74 7.91
C GLN A 138 17.41 20.00 7.47
N ASP A 139 18.08 19.03 6.86
CA ASP A 139 19.45 19.18 6.31
C ASP A 139 19.58 20.32 5.29
N ARG A 140 18.45 20.69 4.67
CA ARG A 140 18.38 21.72 3.62
C ARG A 140 17.76 23.04 4.11
N ASN A 141 17.46 23.17 5.41
CA ASN A 141 16.76 24.30 6.02
C ASN A 141 15.37 24.57 5.40
N TYR A 142 14.61 23.52 5.09
CA TYR A 142 13.21 23.61 4.69
C TYR A 142 12.28 23.09 5.79
N THR A 143 11.05 23.61 5.82
CA THR A 143 9.98 23.12 6.69
C THR A 143 8.93 22.36 5.88
N THR A 144 8.07 21.60 6.54
CA THR A 144 6.91 20.98 5.90
C THR A 144 5.75 20.91 6.89
N ASP A 145 4.53 21.01 6.38
CA ASP A 145 3.35 20.61 7.13
C ASP A 145 3.40 19.08 7.30
N VAL A 146 3.55 18.64 8.54
CA VAL A 146 3.68 17.23 8.89
C VAL A 146 2.36 16.49 8.63
N THR A 147 1.23 17.13 8.92
CA THR A 147 -0.10 16.52 8.74
C THR A 147 -0.39 16.30 7.26
N GLU A 148 -0.05 17.30 6.43
CA GLU A 148 -0.21 17.19 4.98
C GLU A 148 0.72 16.13 4.39
N LEU A 149 1.99 16.11 4.83
CA LEU A 149 2.97 15.11 4.41
C LEU A 149 2.51 13.68 4.75
N GLU A 150 2.05 13.46 5.97
CA GLU A 150 1.57 12.16 6.43
C GLU A 150 0.35 11.71 5.62
N ARG A 151 -0.61 12.62 5.38
CA ARG A 151 -1.80 12.33 4.56
C ARG A 151 -1.42 11.95 3.13
N GLU A 152 -0.54 12.72 2.49
CA GLU A 152 -0.11 12.48 1.12
C GLU A 152 0.70 11.18 1.00
N ALA A 153 1.66 10.96 1.90
CA ALA A 153 2.45 9.73 1.95
C ALA A 153 1.54 8.51 2.11
N ARG A 154 0.59 8.54 3.07
CA ARG A 154 -0.32 7.43 3.33
C ARG A 154 -1.20 7.11 2.12
N ALA A 155 -1.70 8.14 1.43
CA ALA A 155 -2.50 7.96 0.20
C ALA A 155 -1.68 7.29 -0.91
N GLN A 156 -0.47 7.79 -1.18
CA GLN A 156 0.41 7.22 -2.21
C GLN A 156 0.84 5.78 -1.89
N LEU A 157 1.24 5.51 -0.64
CA LEU A 157 1.63 4.17 -0.19
C LEU A 157 0.46 3.18 -0.30
N THR A 158 -0.76 3.60 0.05
CA THR A 158 -1.98 2.79 -0.12
C THR A 158 -2.22 2.43 -1.58
N ALA A 159 -2.14 3.40 -2.49
CA ALA A 159 -2.32 3.17 -3.92
C ALA A 159 -1.24 2.25 -4.50
N LEU A 160 0.02 2.43 -4.09
CA LEU A 160 1.13 1.58 -4.49
C LEU A 160 0.96 0.15 -4.01
N TYR A 161 0.67 -0.04 -2.72
CA TYR A 161 0.41 -1.34 -2.10
C TYR A 161 -0.69 -2.11 -2.86
N LEU A 162 -1.85 -1.48 -3.08
CA LEU A 162 -2.94 -2.09 -3.85
C LEU A 162 -2.55 -2.37 -5.30
N GLY A 163 -1.75 -1.49 -5.90
CA GLY A 163 -1.21 -1.69 -7.23
C GLY A 163 -0.33 -2.93 -7.34
N TYR A 164 0.58 -3.14 -6.38
CA TYR A 164 1.41 -4.35 -6.32
C TYR A 164 0.59 -5.60 -6.02
N LEU A 165 -0.33 -5.53 -5.07
CA LEU A 165 -1.28 -6.62 -4.79
C LEU A 165 -2.00 -7.06 -6.07
N ASN A 166 -2.56 -6.11 -6.84
CA ASN A 166 -3.24 -6.39 -8.11
C ASN A 166 -2.30 -7.00 -9.17
N ARG A 167 -1.06 -6.51 -9.28
CA ARG A 167 -0.07 -7.08 -10.21
C ARG A 167 0.31 -8.50 -9.84
N THR A 168 0.58 -8.76 -8.57
CA THR A 168 0.91 -10.10 -8.07
C THR A 168 -0.26 -11.06 -8.25
N TYR A 169 -1.49 -10.62 -7.94
CA TYR A 169 -2.68 -11.42 -8.18
C TYR A 169 -2.88 -11.74 -9.66
N ALA A 170 -2.71 -10.75 -10.54
CA ALA A 170 -2.82 -10.96 -11.98
C ALA A 170 -1.78 -11.93 -12.53
N TYR A 171 -0.55 -11.90 -11.99
CA TYR A 171 0.48 -12.88 -12.30
C TYR A 171 0.06 -14.29 -11.89
N CYS A 172 -0.41 -14.47 -10.65
CA CYS A 172 -0.90 -15.77 -10.18
C CYS A 172 -2.09 -16.26 -11.01
N GLU A 173 -3.10 -15.41 -11.27
CA GLU A 173 -4.26 -15.76 -12.10
C GLU A 173 -3.86 -16.18 -13.52
N ALA A 174 -2.85 -15.56 -14.11
CA ALA A 174 -2.34 -15.93 -15.43
C ALA A 174 -1.60 -17.26 -15.41
N MET A 175 -0.72 -17.47 -14.42
CA MET A 175 0.09 -18.69 -14.30
C MET A 175 -0.71 -19.91 -13.80
N ASP A 176 -1.80 -19.69 -13.06
CA ASP A 176 -2.73 -20.74 -12.64
C ASP A 176 -3.39 -21.42 -13.84
N LYS A 177 -3.69 -20.65 -14.90
CA LYS A 177 -4.20 -21.19 -16.17
C LYS A 177 -3.19 -22.09 -16.87
N ASP A 178 -1.89 -21.84 -16.66
CA ASP A 178 -0.79 -22.61 -17.20
C ASP A 178 -0.40 -23.81 -16.30
N ASN A 179 -1.14 -24.07 -15.21
CA ASN A 179 -0.85 -25.10 -14.21
C ASN A 179 0.56 -25.01 -13.59
N LYS A 180 1.07 -23.78 -13.39
CA LYS A 180 2.37 -23.51 -12.76
C LYS A 180 2.21 -23.19 -11.27
N ASN A 181 3.17 -23.63 -10.45
CA ASN A 181 3.22 -23.39 -8.98
C ASN A 181 3.57 -21.93 -8.59
N CYS A 182 3.01 -20.94 -9.30
CA CYS A 182 3.24 -19.51 -9.06
C CYS A 182 2.86 -19.06 -7.64
N TRP A 183 1.84 -19.67 -7.03
CA TRP A 183 1.41 -19.37 -5.67
C TRP A 183 2.50 -19.67 -4.64
N ASP A 184 3.28 -20.73 -4.84
CA ASP A 184 4.38 -21.10 -3.94
C ASP A 184 5.59 -20.20 -4.16
N ASP A 185 5.82 -19.71 -5.38
CA ASP A 185 6.84 -18.71 -5.68
C ASP A 185 6.55 -17.39 -4.95
N VAL A 186 5.31 -16.92 -5.03
CA VAL A 186 4.84 -15.71 -4.33
C VAL A 186 4.93 -15.90 -2.82
N ALA A 187 4.55 -17.07 -2.29
CA ALA A 187 4.69 -17.38 -0.88
C ALA A 187 6.15 -17.41 -0.41
N ARG A 188 7.09 -17.87 -1.26
CA ARG A 188 8.53 -17.81 -0.96
C ARG A 188 9.05 -16.38 -0.91
N ILE A 189 8.60 -15.51 -1.80
CA ILE A 189 8.95 -14.09 -1.80
C ILE A 189 8.45 -13.43 -0.50
N ALA A 190 7.20 -13.69 -0.10
CA ALA A 190 6.63 -13.18 1.13
C ALA A 190 7.42 -13.63 2.38
N LYS A 191 7.84 -14.89 2.43
CA LYS A 191 8.58 -15.46 3.59
C LYS A 191 10.03 -14.96 3.73
N ARG A 192 10.69 -14.56 2.65
CA ARG A 192 12.13 -14.19 2.67
C ARG A 192 12.46 -13.01 3.58
N LYS A 193 11.50 -12.16 3.93
CA LYS A 193 11.71 -11.05 4.88
C LYS A 193 11.46 -11.39 6.35
N GLY A 194 10.69 -12.45 6.63
CA GLY A 194 10.38 -12.87 8.00
C GLY A 194 11.49 -13.66 8.72
N GLY A 195 12.55 -14.04 8.00
CA GLY A 195 13.68 -14.83 8.53
C GLY A 195 15.01 -14.06 8.60
N ALA A 196 14.99 -12.75 8.35
CA ALA A 196 16.18 -11.88 8.40
C ALA A 196 16.03 -10.79 9.49
N ALA A 197 15.40 -11.14 10.61
CA ALA A 197 15.33 -10.34 11.83
C ALA A 197 16.08 -11.06 12.95
#